data_AF-A0A431PY67-F1
#
_entry.id   AF-A0A431PY67-F1
#
_cell.length_a   1.000
_cell.length_b   1.000
_cell.length_c   1.000
_cell.angle_alpha   90.00
_cell.angle_beta   90.00
_cell.angle_gamma   90.00
#
_symmetry.space_group_name_H-M   'P 1'
#
loop_
_entity.id
_entity.type
_entity.pdbx_description
1 polymer ?
#
loop_
_entity_poly.entity_id
_entity_poly.type
_entity_poly.pdbx_seq_one_letter_code
_entity_poly.pdbx_strand_id
1 'polypeptide(L)'
;IVGFSQAIFFYNVFRSIRQGPHAGGNPWRAASLEWQTPETPPGHGNWGEELPIVYRWPYAYSVPGAPDDFLPQNAPPLDEEDAT
;
A
#
# COMPACT_ATOMS: atom_id res chain seq x y z
N ILE A 1 19.07 -6.50 -28.22
CA ILE A 1 18.22 -5.50 -27.52
C ILE A 1 17.69 -6.07 -26.21
N VAL A 2 16.84 -7.11 -26.23
CA VAL A 2 16.25 -7.68 -25.00
C VAL A 2 17.29 -8.08 -23.94
N GLY A 3 18.36 -8.78 -24.33
CA GLY A 3 19.41 -9.19 -23.39
C GLY A 3 20.15 -8.02 -22.71
N PHE A 4 20.32 -6.90 -23.42
CA PHE A 4 20.92 -5.69 -22.85
C PHE A 4 19.99 -5.04 -21.82
N SER A 5 18.68 -4.99 -22.09
CA SER A 5 17.69 -4.48 -21.13
C SER A 5 17.68 -5.28 -19.82
N GLN A 6 17.89 -6.60 -19.88
CA GLN A 6 18.01 -7.43 -18.69
C GLN A 6 19.22 -7.06 -17.83
N ALA A 7 20.36 -6.71 -18.45
CA ALA A 7 21.55 -6.28 -17.71
C ALA A 7 21.30 -5.00 -16.89
N ILE A 8 20.56 -4.04 -17.46
CA ILE A 8 20.14 -2.82 -16.74
C ILE A 8 19.22 -3.16 -15.57
N PHE A 9 18.26 -4.06 -15.77
CA PHE A 9 17.36 -4.53 -14.71
C PHE A 9 18.14 -5.18 -13.55
N PHE A 10 19.07 -6.09 -13.85
CA PHE A 10 19.89 -6.74 -12.82
C PHE A 10 20.76 -5.74 -12.07
N TYR A 11 21.39 -4.78 -12.76
CA TYR A 11 22.13 -3.70 -12.11
C TYR A 11 21.27 -2.95 -11.08
N ASN A 12 20.04 -2.59 -11.44
CA ASN A 12 19.11 -1.92 -10.54
C ASN A 12 18.74 -2.79 -9.34
N VAL A 13 18.42 -4.09 -9.54
CA VAL A 13 18.11 -5.02 -8.44
C VAL A 13 19.27 -5.10 -7.45
N PHE A 14 20.49 -5.34 -7.93
CA PHE A 14 21.66 -5.49 -7.06
C PHE A 14 22.06 -4.20 -6.35
N ARG A 15 21.86 -3.05 -6.99
CA ARG A 15 22.11 -1.74 -6.36
C ARG A 15 21.06 -1.44 -5.29
N SER A 16 19.78 -1.67 -5.58
CA SER A 16 18.68 -1.43 -4.64
C SER A 16 18.76 -2.30 -3.39
N ILE A 17 19.14 -3.58 -3.53
CA ILE A 17 19.31 -4.47 -2.35
C ILE A 17 20.46 -3.99 -1.45
N ARG A 18 21.55 -3.46 -2.03
CA ARG A 18 22.74 -3.07 -1.25
C ARG A 18 22.68 -1.66 -0.67
N GLN A 19 22.01 -0.73 -1.35
CA GLN A 19 22.10 0.71 -1.05
C GLN A 19 20.76 1.45 -1.22
N GLY A 20 19.67 0.73 -1.55
CA GLY A 20 18.36 1.34 -1.70
C GLY A 20 17.77 1.76 -0.36
N PRO A 21 17.02 2.87 -0.29
CA PRO A 21 16.29 3.24 0.91
C PRO A 21 15.16 2.23 1.18
N HIS A 22 14.79 2.08 2.45
CA HIS A 22 13.59 1.33 2.81
C HIS A 22 12.36 2.02 2.23
N ALA A 23 11.51 1.26 1.54
CA ALA A 23 10.31 1.79 0.91
C ALA A 23 9.19 2.15 1.91
N GLY A 24 9.25 1.62 3.14
CA GLY A 24 8.14 1.64 4.08
C GLY A 24 6.99 0.73 3.63
N GLY A 25 5.88 0.75 4.38
CA GLY A 25 4.75 -0.16 4.11
C GLY A 25 3.86 0.23 2.94
N ASN A 26 3.77 1.53 2.64
CA ASN A 26 2.92 2.02 1.56
C ASN A 26 3.53 3.25 0.86
N PRO A 27 4.64 3.08 0.11
CA PRO A 27 5.31 4.18 -0.60
C PRO A 27 4.42 4.82 -1.67
N TRP A 28 3.42 4.10 -2.17
CA TRP A 28 2.57 4.53 -3.29
C TRP A 28 1.23 5.10 -2.86
N ARG A 29 0.96 5.17 -1.56
CA ARG A 29 -0.33 5.62 -1.02
C ARG A 29 -1.51 4.84 -1.60
N ALA A 30 -1.36 3.53 -1.75
CA ALA A 30 -2.42 2.66 -2.24
C ALA A 30 -3.48 2.41 -1.16
N ALA A 31 -4.75 2.35 -1.56
CA ALA A 31 -5.87 2.23 -0.63
C ALA A 31 -6.22 0.78 -0.25
N SER A 32 -5.80 -0.20 -1.04
CA SER A 32 -6.12 -1.62 -0.84
C SER A 32 -5.40 -2.26 0.34
N LEU A 33 -5.99 -3.32 0.89
CA LEU A 33 -5.50 -3.97 2.11
C LEU A 33 -4.07 -4.53 2.01
N GLU A 34 -3.58 -4.96 0.86
CA GLU A 34 -2.21 -5.47 0.75
C GLU A 34 -1.12 -4.44 1.11
N TRP A 35 -1.48 -3.15 1.14
CA TRP A 35 -0.63 -2.04 1.54
C TRP A 35 -0.88 -1.53 2.96
N GLN A 36 -1.78 -2.17 3.70
CA GLN A 36 -2.19 -1.76 5.06
C GLN A 36 -1.76 -2.78 6.12
N THR A 37 -0.85 -3.69 5.80
CA THR A 37 -0.36 -4.69 6.76
C THR A 37 0.37 -4.01 7.92
N PRO A 38 0.26 -4.51 9.17
CA PRO A 38 0.89 -3.87 10.33
C PRO A 38 2.43 -3.80 10.24
N GLU A 39 3.02 -4.77 9.57
CA GLU A 39 4.47 -4.91 9.39
C GLU A 39 4.85 -4.91 7.91
N THR A 40 6.10 -4.54 7.62
CA THR A 40 6.65 -4.58 6.27
C THR A 40 8.07 -5.15 6.29
N PRO A 41 8.34 -6.29 5.65
CA PRO A 41 7.40 -7.12 4.87
C PRO A 41 6.32 -7.79 5.75
N PRO A 42 5.15 -8.15 5.20
CA PRO A 42 4.12 -8.86 5.96
C PRO A 42 4.63 -10.20 6.50
N GLY A 43 4.42 -10.43 7.80
CA GLY A 43 4.72 -11.70 8.44
C GLY A 43 3.75 -12.82 8.05
N HIS A 44 4.02 -14.04 8.52
CA HIS A 44 3.08 -15.15 8.33
C HIS A 44 1.74 -14.85 9.02
N GLY A 45 0.63 -15.06 8.31
CA GLY A 45 -0.70 -14.67 8.77
C GLY A 45 -1.12 -13.24 8.39
N ASN A 46 -0.19 -12.41 7.89
CA ASN A 46 -0.37 -11.04 7.35
C ASN A 46 -0.93 -9.96 8.30
N TRP A 47 -1.87 -10.28 9.18
CA TRP A 47 -2.71 -9.32 9.91
C TRP A 47 -2.64 -9.41 11.44
N GLY A 48 -1.89 -10.36 11.99
CA GLY A 48 -1.80 -10.55 13.46
C GLY A 48 -3.05 -11.23 14.02
N GLU A 49 -3.47 -10.83 15.23
CA GLU A 49 -4.61 -11.42 15.94
C GLU A 49 -5.97 -10.93 15.42
N GLU A 50 -6.04 -9.67 14.98
CA GLU A 50 -7.27 -9.02 14.53
C GLU A 50 -7.25 -8.79 13.02
N LEU A 51 -8.36 -9.12 12.35
CA LEU A 51 -8.50 -8.89 10.92
C LEU A 51 -8.96 -7.45 10.64
N PRO A 52 -8.51 -6.82 9.54
CA PRO A 52 -8.95 -5.48 9.18
C PRO A 52 -10.43 -5.48 8.80
N ILE A 53 -11.17 -4.49 9.29
CA ILE A 53 -12.54 -4.21 8.84
C ILE A 53 -12.45 -3.37 7.57
N VAL A 54 -13.26 -3.71 6.57
CA VAL A 54 -13.31 -2.99 5.30
C VAL A 54 -14.56 -2.12 5.26
N TYR A 55 -14.37 -0.81 5.14
CA TYR A 55 -15.46 0.16 5.04
C TYR A 55 -15.73 0.61 3.60
N ARG A 56 -14.75 0.45 2.70
CA ARG A 56 -14.80 1.02 1.34
C ARG A 56 -14.04 0.23 0.28
N TRP A 57 -14.22 0.64 -0.97
CA TRP A 57 -13.56 0.07 -2.14
C TRP A 57 -12.06 0.39 -2.20
N PRO A 58 -11.23 -0.46 -2.84
CA PRO A 58 -9.77 -0.32 -2.89
C PRO A 58 -9.24 0.84 -3.76
N TYR A 59 -10.14 1.64 -4.36
CA TYR A 59 -9.79 2.75 -5.25
C TYR A 59 -10.34 4.09 -4.78
N ALA A 60 -10.56 4.24 -3.47
CA ALA A 60 -11.01 5.49 -2.85
C ALA A 60 -9.88 6.53 -2.86
N TYR A 61 -9.64 7.11 -4.05
CA TYR A 61 -8.70 8.20 -4.28
C TYR A 61 -9.47 9.48 -4.57
N SER A 62 -8.95 10.62 -4.10
CA SER A 62 -9.54 11.95 -4.30
C SER A 62 -11.03 12.03 -3.94
N VAL A 63 -11.45 11.32 -2.88
CA VAL A 63 -12.84 11.32 -2.43
C VAL A 63 -13.22 12.74 -1.96
N PRO A 64 -14.28 13.35 -2.50
CA PRO A 64 -14.70 14.68 -2.07
C PRO A 64 -14.95 14.73 -0.56
N GLY A 65 -14.39 15.73 0.13
CA GLY A 65 -14.53 15.88 1.58
C GLY A 65 -13.58 15.03 2.43
N ALA A 66 -12.83 14.09 1.84
CA ALA A 66 -11.83 13.33 2.57
C ALA A 66 -10.59 14.19 2.89
N PRO A 67 -9.92 13.97 4.04
CA PRO A 67 -8.74 14.73 4.44
C PRO A 67 -7.51 14.42 3.58
N ASP A 68 -7.44 13.21 3.00
CA ASP A 68 -6.31 12.72 2.21
C ASP A 68 -6.77 12.30 0.80
N ASP A 69 -5.88 12.44 -0.18
CA ASP A 69 -6.10 12.03 -1.57
C ASP A 69 -6.18 10.51 -1.75
N PHE A 70 -5.85 9.73 -0.72
CA PHE A 70 -5.98 8.28 -0.70
C PHE A 70 -6.61 7.87 0.62
N LEU A 71 -7.65 7.04 0.55
CA LEU A 71 -8.39 6.64 1.73
C LEU A 71 -8.34 5.11 1.86
N PRO A 72 -7.53 4.58 2.81
CA PRO A 72 -7.42 3.14 3.02
C PRO A 72 -8.76 2.45 3.25
N GLN A 73 -8.87 1.19 2.80
CA GLN A 73 -10.07 0.37 2.99
C GLN A 73 -10.48 0.20 4.46
N ASN A 74 -9.50 0.21 5.36
CA ASN A 74 -9.67 0.03 6.80
C ASN A 74 -9.60 1.33 7.61
N ALA A 75 -9.52 2.49 6.96
CA ALA A 75 -9.65 3.76 7.67
C ALA A 75 -11.11 3.96 8.12
N PRO A 76 -11.38 4.59 9.27
CA PRO A 76 -12.74 4.81 9.78
C PRO A 76 -13.69 5.42 8.74
N PRO A 77 -15.01 5.13 8.81
CA PRO A 77 -16.01 5.81 8.00
C PRO A 77 -15.88 7.34 8.09
N LEU A 78 -16.17 8.03 6.99
CA LEU A 78 -16.27 9.48 7.02
C LEU A 78 -17.61 9.85 7.67
N ASP A 79 -17.65 10.95 8.45
CA ASP A 79 -18.82 11.36 9.25
C ASP A 79 -20.14 11.48 8.45
N GLU A 80 -20.08 11.57 7.12
CA GLU A 80 -21.24 11.70 6.23
C GLU A 80 -21.78 10.35 5.69
N GLU A 81 -21.02 9.26 5.75
CA GLU A 81 -21.37 7.97 5.12
C GLU A 81 -22.29 7.10 6.01
N ASP A 82 -22.34 7.37 7.33
CA ASP A 82 -23.22 6.70 8.30
C ASP A 82 -24.70 7.19 8.26
N ALA A 83 -25.03 8.14 7.36
CA ALA A 83 -26.36 8.77 7.27
C ALA A 83 -27.28 8.22 6.17
N THR A 84 -26.90 7.13 5.48
CA THR A 84 -27.68 6.50 4.40
C THR A 84 -28.03 5.04 4.66
#